data_AF-A0A6P4YQ84-F1
#
_entry.id   AF-A0A6P4YQ84-F1
#
_cell.length_a   1.000
_cell.length_b   1.000
_cell.length_c   1.000
_cell.angle_alpha   90.00
_cell.angle_beta   90.00
_cell.angle_gamma   90.00
#
_symmetry.space_group_name_H-M   'P 1'
#
loop_
_entity.id
_entity.type
_entity.pdbx_description
1 polymer ?
#
loop_
_entity_poly.entity_id
_entity_poly.type
_entity_poly.pdbx_seq_one_letter_code
_entity_poly.pdbx_strand_id
1 'polypeptide(L)'
;MPGWKGLFIPAILLVLIFIDPVAPDDTAVRSDLLTLMTTIMENMKKGKDLGAIEKDMFMKDLKTSALFADLDVAALDRVLVTATDFNTDAILRCEEDAFIMETKDVHESIFIQAALKARYSDVQHCDGFRMGAHLENVRKLFPADYHTCSFATINVTRHKDAEKDGPYSMEVYADTLIGRLNAVGNMDLIGTSMKEVAIPPEKETYSCEVTMTAKAFRLLMQQINWLGKDFTISCTLQDMNFTVTDDGGTHAFLLRHSPRMEIEASLTGIVPPRGFVTEKLYSSTRVEVASATVTLRLAPTGPLVLHYQLKKDADGLLKNHSHITFYMESTQ
;
A
#
# COMPACT_ATOMS: atom_id res chain seq x y z
N MET A 1 5.08 -43.53 -38.29
CA MET A 1 5.25 -42.20 -38.93
C MET A 1 4.68 -41.13 -38.01
N PRO A 2 5.49 -40.39 -37.25
CA PRO A 2 4.99 -39.28 -36.43
C PRO A 2 5.09 -37.98 -37.22
N GLY A 3 3.92 -37.43 -37.59
CA GLY A 3 3.76 -36.19 -38.32
C GLY A 3 3.56 -34.98 -37.40
N TRP A 4 4.24 -33.89 -37.75
CA TRP A 4 3.74 -32.51 -37.68
C TRP A 4 3.26 -31.97 -36.32
N LYS A 5 4.17 -31.82 -35.34
CA LYS A 5 3.95 -30.94 -34.18
C LYS A 5 5.08 -29.93 -33.88
N GLY A 6 6.15 -29.92 -34.68
CA GLY A 6 7.35 -29.10 -34.41
C GLY A 6 7.45 -27.77 -35.16
N LEU A 7 6.54 -27.42 -36.07
CA LEU A 7 6.71 -26.27 -36.97
C LEU A 7 5.81 -25.06 -36.69
N PHE A 8 4.87 -25.15 -35.75
CA PHE A 8 3.89 -24.07 -35.50
C PHE A 8 4.35 -23.00 -34.50
N ILE A 9 5.41 -23.28 -33.73
CA ILE A 9 5.88 -22.40 -32.64
C ILE A 9 6.82 -21.28 -33.12
N PRO A 10 7.71 -21.47 -34.13
CA PRO A 10 8.49 -20.36 -34.67
C PRO A 10 7.61 -19.29 -35.34
N ALA A 11 6.43 -19.66 -35.82
CA ALA A 11 5.53 -18.77 -36.54
C ALA A 11 4.82 -17.76 -35.61
N ILE A 12 4.42 -18.16 -34.39
CA ILE A 12 3.75 -17.24 -33.44
C ILE A 12 4.74 -16.22 -32.87
N LEU A 13 6.00 -16.63 -32.62
CA LEU A 13 7.06 -15.70 -32.22
C LEU A 13 7.46 -14.75 -33.36
N LEU A 14 7.43 -15.22 -34.63
CA LEU A 14 7.62 -14.35 -35.80
C LEU A 14 6.46 -13.37 -36.00
N VAL A 15 5.23 -13.76 -35.66
CA VAL A 15 4.05 -12.88 -35.79
C VAL A 15 4.11 -11.72 -34.79
N LEU A 16 4.64 -11.94 -33.57
CA LEU A 16 4.88 -10.84 -32.62
C LEU A 16 5.99 -9.86 -33.06
N ILE A 17 6.88 -10.28 -33.97
CA ILE A 17 7.94 -9.42 -34.54
C ILE A 17 7.41 -8.59 -35.74
N PHE A 18 6.29 -8.98 -36.36
CA PHE A 18 5.75 -8.32 -37.56
C PHE A 18 4.48 -7.51 -37.35
N ILE A 19 3.89 -7.52 -36.14
CA ILE A 19 2.75 -6.67 -35.78
C ILE A 19 3.22 -5.53 -34.86
N ASP A 20 4.17 -4.73 -35.31
CA ASP A 20 4.12 -3.25 -35.18
C ASP A 20 5.28 -2.62 -35.99
N PRO A 21 5.04 -1.88 -37.08
CA PRO A 21 6.10 -1.17 -37.80
C PRO A 21 6.51 0.15 -37.11
N VAL A 22 6.02 0.44 -35.90
CA VAL A 22 6.41 1.62 -35.13
C VAL A 22 7.31 1.19 -33.97
N ALA A 23 8.49 0.67 -34.30
CA ALA A 23 9.55 0.52 -33.31
C ALA A 23 10.02 1.92 -32.87
N PRO A 24 10.06 2.25 -31.56
CA PRO A 24 10.95 3.28 -31.09
C PRO A 24 12.39 2.79 -31.33
N ASP A 25 13.28 3.70 -31.70
CA ASP A 25 14.72 3.52 -31.97
C ASP A 25 15.53 3.10 -30.71
N ASP A 26 14.90 2.37 -29.80
CA ASP A 26 15.40 2.12 -28.46
C ASP A 26 16.21 0.82 -28.42
N THR A 27 17.52 1.00 -28.57
CA THR A 27 18.53 -0.08 -28.52
C THR A 27 18.41 -0.99 -27.30
N ALA A 28 17.82 -0.52 -26.19
CA ALA A 28 17.60 -1.31 -24.98
C ALA A 28 16.56 -2.43 -25.21
N VAL A 29 15.40 -2.10 -25.80
CA VAL A 29 14.31 -3.05 -26.09
C VAL A 29 14.77 -4.18 -26.99
N ARG A 30 15.62 -3.86 -27.99
CA ARG A 30 16.18 -4.85 -28.91
C ARG A 30 17.19 -5.77 -28.23
N SER A 31 17.98 -5.25 -27.28
CA SER A 31 18.92 -6.04 -26.46
C SER A 31 18.18 -7.02 -25.54
N ASP A 32 17.09 -6.58 -24.91
CA ASP A 32 16.30 -7.40 -24.01
C ASP A 32 15.57 -8.52 -24.75
N LEU A 33 15.00 -8.23 -25.92
CA LEU A 33 14.42 -9.24 -26.82
C LEU A 33 15.44 -10.29 -27.28
N LEU A 34 16.65 -9.86 -27.64
CA LEU A 34 17.73 -10.79 -28.00
C LEU A 34 18.13 -11.68 -26.82
N THR A 35 18.24 -11.10 -25.62
CA THR A 35 18.58 -11.84 -24.40
C THR A 35 17.50 -12.86 -24.04
N LEU A 36 16.23 -12.47 -24.16
CA LEU A 36 15.06 -13.32 -23.96
C LEU A 36 15.06 -14.49 -24.97
N MET A 37 15.24 -14.20 -26.26
CA MET A 37 15.30 -15.23 -27.31
C MET A 37 16.46 -16.21 -27.09
N THR A 38 17.63 -15.70 -26.70
CA THR A 38 18.81 -16.54 -26.44
C THR A 38 18.56 -17.47 -25.25
N THR A 39 17.95 -16.95 -24.19
CA THR A 39 17.59 -17.73 -22.98
C THR A 39 16.55 -18.81 -23.29
N ILE A 40 15.53 -18.50 -24.08
CA ILE A 40 14.50 -19.47 -24.50
C ILE A 40 15.14 -20.56 -25.38
N MET A 41 15.96 -20.18 -26.36
CA MET A 41 16.65 -21.13 -27.23
C MET A 41 17.61 -22.05 -26.46
N GLU A 42 18.35 -21.54 -25.48
CA GLU A 42 19.25 -22.34 -24.64
C GLU A 42 18.50 -23.35 -23.77
N ASN A 43 17.35 -22.98 -23.20
CA ASN A 43 16.57 -23.91 -22.39
C ASN A 43 15.82 -24.94 -23.25
N MET A 44 15.34 -24.56 -24.44
CA MET A 44 14.79 -25.52 -25.42
C MET A 44 15.86 -26.52 -25.88
N LYS A 45 17.12 -26.09 -26.07
CA LYS A 45 18.25 -27.00 -26.36
C LYS A 45 18.53 -27.98 -25.22
N LYS A 46 18.19 -27.63 -23.98
CA LYS A 46 18.29 -28.52 -22.81
C LYS A 46 17.07 -29.45 -22.66
N GLY A 47 16.16 -29.47 -23.64
CA GLY A 47 14.99 -30.34 -23.64
C GLY A 47 13.89 -29.94 -22.66
N LYS A 48 13.92 -28.71 -22.14
CA LYS A 48 12.87 -28.19 -21.26
C LYS A 48 11.64 -27.82 -22.08
N ASP A 49 10.47 -28.17 -21.58
CA ASP A 49 9.21 -27.68 -22.15
C ASP A 49 8.97 -26.21 -21.79
N LEU A 50 8.04 -25.56 -22.49
CA LEU A 50 7.78 -24.12 -22.30
C LEU A 50 7.41 -23.79 -20.85
N GLY A 51 6.67 -24.66 -20.16
CA GLY A 51 6.27 -24.46 -18.76
C GLY A 51 7.45 -24.51 -17.80
N ALA A 52 8.43 -25.39 -18.03
CA ALA A 52 9.68 -25.42 -17.28
C ALA A 52 10.58 -24.21 -17.59
N ILE A 53 10.57 -23.71 -18.83
CA ILE A 53 11.30 -22.50 -19.22
C ILE A 53 10.71 -21.26 -18.56
N GLU A 54 9.39 -21.12 -18.60
CA GLU A 54 8.64 -20.05 -17.96
C GLU A 54 8.89 -20.04 -16.45
N LYS A 55 8.84 -21.23 -15.83
CA LYS A 55 9.19 -21.40 -14.41
C LYS A 55 10.64 -21.04 -14.12
N ASP A 56 11.60 -21.44 -14.94
CA ASP A 56 13.02 -21.12 -14.71
C ASP A 56 13.33 -19.63 -14.89
N MET A 57 12.67 -18.96 -15.84
CA MET A 57 12.79 -17.52 -16.03
C MET A 57 12.17 -16.76 -14.85
N PHE A 58 10.97 -17.14 -14.43
CA PHE A 58 10.32 -16.62 -13.22
C PHE A 58 11.21 -16.81 -11.98
N MET A 59 11.80 -18.01 -11.82
CA MET A 59 12.74 -18.31 -10.73
C MET A 59 14.09 -17.58 -10.84
N LYS A 60 14.45 -17.04 -12.02
CA LYS A 60 15.66 -16.25 -12.22
C LYS A 60 15.42 -14.79 -11.84
N ASP A 61 14.26 -14.24 -12.17
CA ASP A 61 13.86 -12.88 -11.78
C ASP A 61 13.69 -12.81 -10.26
N LEU A 62 13.03 -13.81 -9.65
CA LEU A 62 12.93 -13.99 -8.20
C LEU A 62 14.27 -14.00 -7.45
N LYS A 63 15.39 -14.39 -8.10
CA LYS A 63 16.71 -14.43 -7.45
C LYS A 63 17.38 -13.04 -7.35
N THR A 64 16.87 -12.05 -8.07
CA THR A 64 17.39 -10.68 -8.06
C THR A 64 16.40 -9.67 -7.50
N SER A 65 15.12 -10.04 -7.48
CA SER A 65 14.06 -9.28 -6.83
C SER A 65 14.28 -9.23 -5.32
N ALA A 66 14.22 -8.03 -4.77
CA ALA A 66 14.12 -7.75 -3.35
C ALA A 66 12.64 -7.84 -2.88
N LEU A 67 11.71 -7.53 -3.79
CA LEU A 67 10.28 -7.77 -3.65
C LEU A 67 9.71 -8.26 -4.96
N PHE A 68 8.82 -9.24 -4.88
CA PHE A 68 7.88 -9.58 -5.95
C PHE A 68 6.51 -9.79 -5.31
N ALA A 69 5.49 -9.01 -5.66
CA ALA A 69 4.16 -9.12 -5.03
C ALA A 69 3.04 -8.61 -5.93
N ASP A 70 1.92 -9.35 -5.98
CA ASP A 70 0.68 -8.88 -6.61
C ASP A 70 -0.15 -8.10 -5.60
N LEU A 71 -0.30 -6.78 -5.81
CA LEU A 71 -1.05 -5.89 -4.94
C LEU A 71 -2.34 -5.39 -5.61
N ASP A 72 -3.34 -5.09 -4.79
CA ASP A 72 -4.56 -4.38 -5.21
C ASP A 72 -4.19 -2.92 -5.56
N VAL A 73 -4.45 -2.54 -6.81
CA VAL A 73 -4.13 -1.21 -7.36
C VAL A 73 -4.94 -0.12 -6.68
N ALA A 74 -6.21 -0.37 -6.39
CA ALA A 74 -7.09 0.60 -5.75
C ALA A 74 -6.67 0.82 -4.29
N ALA A 75 -6.32 -0.24 -3.57
CA ALA A 75 -5.76 -0.11 -2.22
C ALA A 75 -4.46 0.70 -2.22
N LEU A 76 -3.52 0.35 -3.11
CA LEU A 76 -2.23 1.02 -3.19
C LEU A 76 -2.34 2.50 -3.58
N ASP A 77 -3.11 2.84 -4.62
CA ASP A 77 -3.31 4.24 -5.02
C ASP A 77 -3.89 5.07 -3.86
N ARG A 78 -4.84 4.51 -3.12
CA ARG A 78 -5.48 5.20 -1.99
C ARG A 78 -4.52 5.43 -0.84
N VAL A 79 -3.66 4.46 -0.57
CA VAL A 79 -2.58 4.58 0.40
C VAL A 79 -1.58 5.66 -0.03
N LEU A 80 -1.14 5.65 -1.29
CA LEU A 80 -0.20 6.65 -1.84
C LEU A 80 -0.78 8.06 -1.81
N VAL A 81 -2.01 8.25 -2.32
CA VAL A 81 -2.70 9.55 -2.34
C VAL A 81 -2.91 10.08 -0.92
N THR A 82 -3.28 9.21 0.02
CA THR A 82 -3.48 9.65 1.40
C THR A 82 -2.16 10.04 2.04
N ALA A 83 -1.09 9.27 1.84
CA ALA A 83 0.22 9.57 2.42
C ALA A 83 0.85 10.85 1.84
N THR A 84 0.64 11.15 0.56
CA THR A 84 1.15 12.39 -0.07
C THR A 84 0.59 13.67 0.54
N ASP A 85 -0.58 13.61 1.19
CA ASP A 85 -1.13 14.77 1.90
C ASP A 85 -0.38 15.09 3.19
N PHE A 86 0.40 14.13 3.73
CA PHE A 86 1.15 14.30 4.98
C PHE A 86 2.64 14.50 4.73
N ASN A 87 3.22 13.81 3.74
CA ASN A 87 4.63 13.93 3.38
C ASN A 87 4.85 13.49 1.93
N THR A 88 5.87 14.05 1.28
CA THR A 88 6.29 13.65 -0.07
C THR A 88 7.13 12.38 -0.06
N ASP A 89 7.77 12.06 1.06
CA ASP A 89 8.69 10.93 1.19
C ASP A 89 8.14 9.85 2.13
N ALA A 90 8.50 8.59 1.84
CA ALA A 90 8.16 7.45 2.68
C ALA A 90 9.28 6.40 2.68
N ILE A 91 9.28 5.56 3.70
CA ILE A 91 10.01 4.30 3.70
C ILE A 91 9.09 3.23 3.10
N LEU A 92 9.61 2.51 2.12
CA LEU A 92 9.02 1.29 1.58
C LEU A 92 9.86 0.11 2.03
N ARG A 93 9.22 -0.92 2.55
CA ARG A 93 9.86 -2.13 3.02
C ARG A 93 8.95 -3.33 2.81
N CYS A 94 9.48 -4.54 2.95
CA CYS A 94 8.65 -5.73 3.02
C CYS A 94 8.89 -6.52 4.30
N GLU A 95 7.84 -7.14 4.82
CA GLU A 95 7.89 -8.08 5.93
C GLU A 95 6.96 -9.25 5.65
N GLU A 96 7.47 -10.47 5.87
CA GLU A 96 6.80 -11.79 5.85
C GLU A 96 5.79 -12.04 4.70
N ASP A 97 4.71 -11.27 4.57
CA ASP A 97 3.71 -11.33 3.49
C ASP A 97 3.09 -9.95 3.11
N ALA A 98 3.78 -8.84 3.41
CA ALA A 98 3.24 -7.49 3.24
C ALA A 98 4.26 -6.53 2.64
N PHE A 99 3.80 -5.74 1.68
CA PHE A 99 4.44 -4.49 1.31
C PHE A 99 4.04 -3.43 2.32
N ILE A 100 5.02 -2.85 3.00
CA ILE A 100 4.82 -1.88 4.06
C ILE A 100 5.31 -0.52 3.61
N MET A 101 4.47 0.49 3.78
CA MET A 101 4.79 1.89 3.58
C MET A 101 4.66 2.64 4.90
N GLU A 102 5.68 3.42 5.23
CA GLU A 102 5.75 4.19 6.46
C GLU A 102 6.14 5.63 6.16
N THR A 103 5.39 6.57 6.73
CA THR A 103 5.74 7.99 6.66
C THR A 103 5.31 8.75 7.91
N LYS A 104 5.83 9.96 8.08
CA LYS A 104 5.44 10.90 9.13
C LYS A 104 4.98 12.20 8.49
N ASP A 105 4.02 12.90 9.08
CA ASP A 105 3.71 14.26 8.64
C ASP A 105 4.90 15.21 8.81
N VAL A 106 4.88 16.35 8.10
CA VAL A 106 5.93 17.39 8.15
C VAL A 106 6.23 17.89 9.58
N HIS A 107 5.25 17.80 10.48
CA HIS A 107 5.40 18.21 11.89
C HIS A 107 5.74 17.05 12.84
N GLU A 108 5.99 15.85 12.32
CA GLU A 108 6.30 14.61 13.05
C GLU A 108 5.30 14.21 14.16
N SER A 109 4.07 14.73 14.09
CA SER A 109 2.98 14.48 15.04
C SER A 109 2.08 13.31 14.65
N ILE A 110 2.15 12.87 13.38
CA ILE A 110 1.39 11.75 12.85
C ILE A 110 2.34 10.79 12.17
N PHE A 111 2.31 9.55 12.61
CA PHE A 111 2.93 8.44 11.92
C PHE A 111 1.88 7.62 11.17
N ILE A 112 2.17 7.29 9.92
CA ILE A 112 1.29 6.54 9.03
C ILE A 112 2.01 5.26 8.66
N GLN A 113 1.34 4.13 8.90
CA GLN A 113 1.80 2.82 8.43
C GLN A 113 0.70 2.18 7.61
N ALA A 114 1.01 1.81 6.37
CA ALA A 114 0.15 0.98 5.55
C ALA A 114 0.82 -0.37 5.32
N ALA A 115 0.07 -1.45 5.53
CA ALA A 115 0.49 -2.80 5.21
C ALA A 115 -0.44 -3.35 4.13
N LEU A 116 0.10 -3.58 2.94
CA LEU A 116 -0.59 -4.14 1.79
C LEU A 116 -0.15 -5.59 1.63
N LYS A 117 -1.04 -6.53 1.93
CA LYS A 117 -0.77 -7.96 1.74
C LYS A 117 -0.90 -8.32 0.28
N ALA A 118 -0.02 -9.20 -0.19
CA ALA A 118 -0.12 -9.71 -1.56
C ALA A 118 -1.39 -10.55 -1.73
N ARG A 119 -1.87 -10.65 -2.98
CA ARG A 119 -3.01 -11.49 -3.35
C ARG A 119 -2.73 -12.98 -3.07
N TYR A 120 -1.55 -13.44 -3.43
CA TYR A 120 -1.14 -14.83 -3.24
C TYR A 120 0.21 -14.85 -2.53
N SER A 121 0.24 -15.38 -1.31
CA SER A 121 1.49 -15.62 -0.55
C SER A 121 2.49 -16.45 -1.36
N ASP A 122 1.98 -17.37 -2.18
CA ASP A 122 2.78 -18.34 -2.94
C ASP A 122 3.53 -17.70 -4.12
N VAL A 123 3.12 -16.50 -4.52
CA VAL A 123 3.73 -15.69 -5.59
C VAL A 123 4.63 -14.60 -4.98
N GLN A 124 4.57 -14.39 -3.66
CA GLN A 124 5.30 -13.32 -3.00
C GLN A 124 6.75 -13.73 -2.69
N HIS A 125 7.69 -12.84 -3.03
CA HIS A 125 9.06 -12.89 -2.56
C HIS A 125 9.39 -11.59 -1.83
N CYS A 126 10.02 -11.71 -0.67
CA CYS A 126 10.48 -10.57 0.12
C CYS A 126 11.85 -10.92 0.72
N ASP A 127 12.88 -10.14 0.40
CA ASP A 127 14.23 -10.29 0.94
C ASP A 127 14.49 -9.37 2.16
N GLY A 128 13.46 -8.69 2.66
CA GLY A 128 13.55 -7.71 3.73
C GLY A 128 14.14 -6.36 3.30
N PHE A 129 13.99 -5.97 2.04
CA PHE A 129 14.43 -4.65 1.59
C PHE A 129 13.78 -3.51 2.38
N ARG A 130 14.52 -2.41 2.44
CA ARG A 130 14.08 -1.13 2.99
C ARG A 130 14.67 -0.03 2.14
N MET A 131 13.82 0.85 1.61
CA MET A 131 14.25 1.96 0.77
C MET A 131 13.43 3.22 1.06
N GLY A 132 14.06 4.38 1.00
CA GLY A 132 13.35 5.66 0.96
C GLY A 132 12.88 5.95 -0.47
N ALA A 133 11.67 6.46 -0.61
CA ALA A 133 11.06 6.73 -1.91
C ALA A 133 10.26 8.04 -1.89
N HIS A 134 10.36 8.81 -2.97
CA HIS A 134 9.47 9.93 -3.22
C HIS A 134 8.11 9.39 -3.69
N LEU A 135 7.05 9.61 -2.92
CA LEU A 135 5.73 9.05 -3.16
C LEU A 135 5.14 9.47 -4.51
N GLU A 136 5.41 10.68 -4.99
CA GLU A 136 4.95 11.09 -6.32
C GLU A 136 5.62 10.28 -7.44
N ASN A 137 6.88 9.86 -7.25
CA ASN A 137 7.59 9.05 -8.24
C ASN A 137 7.05 7.62 -8.24
N VAL A 138 6.79 7.07 -7.05
CA VAL A 138 6.08 5.77 -6.92
C VAL A 138 4.73 5.85 -7.62
N ARG A 139 3.95 6.90 -7.36
CA ARG A 139 2.60 7.08 -7.93
C ARG A 139 2.61 7.18 -9.45
N LYS A 140 3.65 7.78 -10.06
CA LYS A 140 3.80 7.82 -11.53
C LYS A 140 3.93 6.43 -12.16
N LEU A 141 4.35 5.41 -11.40
CA LEU A 141 4.41 4.01 -11.85
C LEU A 141 3.04 3.33 -11.90
N PHE A 142 2.01 3.97 -11.32
CA PHE A 142 0.62 3.52 -11.36
C PHE A 142 -0.23 4.55 -12.13
N PRO A 143 -0.04 4.70 -13.46
CA PRO A 143 -0.80 5.67 -14.22
C PRO A 143 -2.29 5.36 -14.19
N ALA A 144 -3.12 6.39 -14.39
CA ALA A 144 -4.56 6.31 -14.15
C ALA A 144 -5.30 5.19 -14.91
N ASP A 145 -4.75 4.75 -16.04
CA ASP A 145 -5.29 3.64 -16.83
C ASP A 145 -5.22 2.29 -16.07
N TYR A 146 -4.31 2.16 -15.11
CA TYR A 146 -4.18 1.00 -14.23
C TYR A 146 -5.34 0.92 -13.22
N HIS A 147 -6.11 1.99 -12.99
CA HIS A 147 -7.31 1.92 -12.14
C HIS A 147 -8.42 1.04 -12.71
N THR A 148 -8.31 0.64 -13.99
CA THR A 148 -9.19 -0.39 -14.58
C THR A 148 -8.76 -1.81 -14.26
N CYS A 149 -7.53 -1.99 -13.77
CA CYS A 149 -6.98 -3.27 -13.35
C CYS A 149 -7.26 -3.48 -11.86
N SER A 150 -7.70 -4.69 -11.50
CA SER A 150 -7.88 -5.05 -10.10
C SER A 150 -6.53 -5.24 -9.39
N PHE A 151 -5.49 -5.66 -10.12
CA PHE A 151 -4.19 -6.02 -9.52
C PHE A 151 -3.03 -5.55 -10.39
N ALA A 152 -1.90 -5.25 -9.74
CA ALA A 152 -0.62 -5.02 -10.37
C ALA A 152 0.48 -5.79 -9.64
N THR A 153 1.38 -6.39 -10.40
CA THR A 153 2.59 -7.04 -9.89
C THR A 153 3.65 -5.98 -9.71
N ILE A 154 4.18 -5.86 -8.50
CA ILE A 154 5.33 -5.01 -8.18
C ILE A 154 6.57 -5.88 -8.07
N ASN A 155 7.60 -5.53 -8.82
CA ASN A 155 8.93 -6.11 -8.73
C ASN A 155 9.92 -5.01 -8.34
N VAL A 156 10.54 -5.16 -7.17
CA VAL A 156 11.64 -4.29 -6.73
C VAL A 156 12.92 -5.07 -6.89
N THR A 157 13.87 -4.56 -7.68
CA THR A 157 15.15 -5.23 -7.92
C THR A 157 16.29 -4.42 -7.31
N ARG A 158 17.17 -5.11 -6.59
CA ARG A 158 18.40 -4.50 -6.06
C ARG A 158 19.47 -4.52 -7.14
N HIS A 159 20.05 -3.37 -7.47
CA HIS A 159 21.15 -3.33 -8.43
C HIS A 159 22.40 -4.00 -7.85
N LYS A 160 22.92 -5.02 -8.54
CA LYS A 160 24.04 -5.87 -8.08
C LYS A 160 25.38 -5.15 -7.97
N ASP A 161 25.53 -4.03 -8.67
CA ASP A 161 26.80 -3.28 -8.77
C ASP A 161 26.95 -2.22 -7.69
N ALA A 162 26.04 -2.17 -6.72
CA ALA A 162 26.03 -1.15 -5.70
C ALA A 162 26.29 -1.76 -4.31
N GLU A 163 26.94 -0.98 -3.44
CA GLU A 163 27.26 -1.37 -2.06
C GLU A 163 25.98 -1.72 -1.26
N LYS A 164 26.10 -2.10 0.02
CA LYS A 164 24.95 -2.54 0.86
C LYS A 164 23.72 -1.59 0.82
N ASP A 165 23.94 -0.32 0.46
CA ASP A 165 22.93 0.74 0.30
C ASP A 165 22.81 1.22 -1.16
N GLY A 166 22.78 0.28 -2.11
CA GLY A 166 22.68 0.54 -3.53
C GLY A 166 21.28 0.88 -4.05
N PRO A 167 21.14 1.60 -5.18
CA PRO A 167 19.83 1.98 -5.73
C PRO A 167 18.97 0.76 -6.02
N TYR A 168 17.65 0.94 -5.90
CA TYR A 168 16.64 -0.04 -6.28
C TYR A 168 15.94 0.42 -7.55
N SER A 169 15.56 -0.53 -8.42
CA SER A 169 14.57 -0.27 -9.46
C SER A 169 13.23 -0.83 -9.01
N MET A 170 12.15 -0.11 -9.32
CA MET A 170 10.78 -0.58 -9.13
C MET A 170 10.11 -0.70 -10.48
N GLU A 171 9.59 -1.88 -10.75
CA GLU A 171 8.81 -2.20 -11.94
C GLU A 171 7.40 -2.59 -11.51
N VAL A 172 6.42 -2.06 -12.25
CA VAL A 172 5.00 -2.33 -12.03
C VAL A 172 4.45 -2.91 -13.32
N TYR A 173 3.86 -4.09 -13.22
CA TYR A 173 3.21 -4.77 -14.33
C TYR A 173 1.71 -4.86 -14.03
N ALA A 174 0.86 -4.52 -14.99
CA ALA A 174 -0.56 -4.80 -14.89
C ALA A 174 -1.08 -5.44 -16.17
N ASP A 175 -1.79 -6.55 -16.01
CA ASP A 175 -2.45 -7.23 -17.11
C ASP A 175 -3.79 -6.53 -17.40
N THR A 176 -3.90 -5.91 -18.57
CA THR A 176 -5.13 -5.25 -19.03
C THR A 176 -5.86 -6.11 -20.07
N LEU A 177 -7.09 -5.73 -20.41
CA LEU A 177 -7.86 -6.35 -21.50
C LEU A 177 -7.17 -6.24 -22.87
N ILE A 178 -6.26 -5.28 -23.05
CA ILE A 178 -5.56 -5.02 -24.33
C ILE A 178 -4.12 -5.54 -24.33
N GLY A 179 -3.65 -6.16 -23.25
CA GLY A 179 -2.30 -6.67 -23.09
C GLY A 179 -1.64 -6.27 -21.76
N ARG A 180 -0.42 -6.73 -21.53
CA ARG A 180 0.35 -6.39 -20.33
C ARG A 180 0.96 -4.99 -20.48
N LEU A 181 0.64 -4.09 -19.55
CA LEU A 181 1.29 -2.80 -19.40
C LEU A 181 2.43 -2.93 -18.40
N ASN A 182 3.58 -2.33 -18.73
CA ASN A 182 4.76 -2.30 -17.88
C ASN A 182 5.17 -0.84 -17.66
N ALA A 183 5.33 -0.45 -16.39
CA ALA A 183 5.93 0.82 -16.00
C ALA A 183 7.21 0.54 -15.21
N VAL A 184 8.31 1.17 -15.59
CA VAL A 184 9.62 0.99 -14.95
C VAL A 184 10.09 2.34 -14.42
N GLY A 185 10.44 2.38 -13.14
CA GLY A 185 10.99 3.54 -12.46
C GLY A 185 12.29 3.20 -11.76
N ASN A 186 13.34 3.98 -12.06
CA ASN A 186 14.52 3.99 -11.22
C ASN A 186 14.20 4.78 -9.95
N MET A 187 14.33 4.13 -8.80
CA MET A 187 14.06 4.75 -7.52
C MET A 187 15.40 5.18 -6.92
N ASP A 188 15.67 6.48 -6.98
CA ASP A 188 16.79 7.04 -6.23
C ASP A 188 16.53 6.83 -4.74
N LEU A 189 17.50 6.24 -4.05
CA LEU A 189 17.46 6.07 -2.61
C LEU A 189 17.43 7.47 -1.96
N ILE A 190 16.26 7.90 -1.52
CA ILE A 190 16.18 8.93 -0.51
C ILE A 190 16.79 8.29 0.73
N GLY A 191 17.86 8.89 1.26
CA GLY A 191 18.56 8.34 2.41
C GLY A 191 17.57 7.89 3.49
N THR A 192 17.77 6.69 4.03
CA THR A 192 16.87 6.04 5.01
C THR A 192 16.90 6.72 6.39
N SER A 193 17.20 8.02 6.44
CA SER A 193 17.37 8.82 7.66
C SER A 193 16.05 9.06 8.41
N MET A 194 14.91 8.69 7.82
CA MET A 194 13.65 8.55 8.57
C MET A 194 13.86 7.54 9.70
N LYS A 195 14.03 8.07 10.91
CA LYS A 195 14.14 7.25 12.13
C LYS A 195 12.94 6.32 12.19
N GLU A 196 13.22 5.04 12.37
CA GLU A 196 12.20 4.03 12.62
C GLU A 196 11.36 4.48 13.82
N VAL A 197 10.08 4.70 13.57
CA VAL A 197 9.15 5.03 14.64
C VAL A 197 8.90 3.75 15.38
N ALA A 198 9.29 3.68 16.64
CA ALA A 198 8.89 2.59 17.51
C ALA A 198 7.36 2.65 17.62
N ILE A 199 6.68 1.80 16.86
CA ILE A 199 5.25 1.60 16.99
C ILE A 199 5.03 1.11 18.42
N PRO A 200 4.09 1.71 19.18
CA PRO A 200 3.78 1.23 20.51
C PRO A 200 3.47 -0.26 20.40
N PRO A 201 4.12 -1.13 21.19
CA PRO A 201 3.91 -2.56 21.05
C PRO A 201 2.43 -2.88 21.20
N GLU A 202 1.92 -3.89 20.48
CA GLU A 202 0.53 -4.40 20.55
C GLU A 202 0.05 -4.74 21.97
N LYS A 203 0.95 -4.71 22.96
CA LYS A 203 0.69 -4.88 24.38
C LYS A 203 0.15 -3.63 25.09
N GLU A 204 0.03 -2.48 24.44
CA GLU A 204 -0.73 -1.38 25.02
C GLU A 204 -2.20 -1.75 25.12
N THR A 205 -2.69 -1.93 26.35
CA THR A 205 -4.12 -2.14 26.59
C THR A 205 -4.84 -0.83 26.32
N TYR A 206 -5.47 -0.74 25.16
CA TYR A 206 -6.35 0.38 24.83
C TYR A 206 -7.53 0.39 25.79
N SER A 207 -7.72 1.52 26.48
CA SER A 207 -8.84 1.70 27.40
C SER A 207 -10.16 1.86 26.65
N CYS A 208 -10.09 2.35 25.41
CA CYS A 208 -11.25 2.65 24.60
C CYS A 208 -11.01 2.28 23.15
N GLU A 209 -11.89 1.43 22.63
CA GLU A 209 -11.92 1.03 21.23
C GLU A 209 -13.33 1.26 20.68
N VAL A 210 -13.43 2.03 19.60
CA VAL A 210 -14.70 2.31 18.92
C VAL A 210 -14.55 2.00 17.44
N THR A 211 -15.32 1.04 16.96
CA THR A 211 -15.40 0.66 15.55
C THR A 211 -16.72 1.16 14.97
N MET A 212 -16.64 1.77 13.78
CA MET A 212 -17.80 2.24 13.03
C MET A 212 -17.53 2.23 11.53
N THR A 213 -18.54 2.53 10.72
CA THR A 213 -18.34 2.69 9.27
C THR A 213 -17.41 3.87 8.97
N ALA A 214 -16.49 3.71 8.01
CA ALA A 214 -15.56 4.76 7.64
C ALA A 214 -16.30 6.04 7.15
N LYS A 215 -17.46 5.87 6.51
CA LYS A 215 -18.35 6.96 6.09
C LYS A 215 -18.91 7.76 7.26
N ALA A 216 -19.40 7.09 8.32
CA ALA A 216 -19.90 7.77 9.50
C ALA A 216 -18.79 8.59 10.18
N PHE A 217 -17.59 8.00 10.29
CA PHE A 217 -16.44 8.70 10.83
C PHE A 217 -16.04 9.92 10.00
N ARG A 218 -16.00 9.81 8.66
CA ARG A 218 -15.72 10.96 7.78
C ARG A 218 -16.70 12.11 8.00
N LEU A 219 -18.00 11.81 8.11
CA LEU A 219 -19.02 12.83 8.35
C LEU A 219 -18.87 13.50 9.73
N LEU A 220 -18.54 12.72 10.76
CA LEU A 220 -18.24 13.24 12.09
C LEU A 220 -17.03 14.18 12.06
N MET A 221 -15.93 13.76 11.42
CA MET A 221 -14.72 14.58 11.31
C MET A 221 -14.94 15.84 10.48
N GLN A 222 -15.76 15.76 9.43
CA GLN A 222 -16.15 16.93 8.65
C GLN A 222 -16.88 17.97 9.52
N GLN A 223 -17.81 17.52 10.37
CA GLN A 223 -18.53 18.41 11.30
C GLN A 223 -17.59 19.04 12.32
N ILE A 224 -16.70 18.24 12.94
CA ILE A 224 -15.74 18.74 13.91
C ILE A 224 -14.79 19.76 13.28
N ASN A 225 -14.30 19.48 12.07
CA ASN A 225 -13.40 20.36 11.31
C ASN A 225 -14.06 21.69 10.89
N TRP A 226 -15.39 21.73 10.76
CA TRP A 226 -16.12 22.98 10.52
C TRP A 226 -16.29 23.84 11.77
N LEU A 227 -16.32 23.23 12.95
CA LEU A 227 -16.54 23.93 14.22
C LEU A 227 -15.24 24.57 14.73
N GLY A 228 -14.11 23.85 14.69
CA GLY A 228 -12.87 24.37 15.27
C GLY A 228 -11.62 23.77 14.67
N LYS A 229 -10.48 24.39 14.97
CA LYS A 229 -9.16 23.91 14.55
C LYS A 229 -8.61 22.81 15.45
N ASP A 230 -8.96 22.86 16.74
CA ASP A 230 -8.54 21.90 17.73
C ASP A 230 -9.75 21.27 18.41
N PHE A 231 -9.61 20.02 18.83
CA PHE A 231 -10.65 19.32 19.57
C PHE A 231 -9.99 18.43 20.63
N THR A 232 -10.77 18.02 21.62
CA THR A 232 -10.34 17.11 22.67
C THR A 232 -11.06 15.78 22.55
N ILE A 233 -10.33 14.68 22.72
CA ILE A 233 -10.92 13.35 22.90
C ILE A 233 -10.75 12.95 24.35
N SER A 234 -11.85 12.52 24.96
CA SER A 234 -11.86 11.87 26.27
C SER A 234 -12.62 10.57 26.17
N CYS A 235 -12.42 9.71 27.16
CA CYS A 235 -13.17 8.47 27.22
C CYS A 235 -13.59 8.14 28.64
N THR A 236 -14.82 7.65 28.77
CA THR A 236 -15.43 7.17 29.99
C THR A 236 -15.81 5.70 29.82
N LEU A 237 -16.33 5.08 30.87
CA LEU A 237 -16.91 3.73 30.78
C LEU A 237 -18.20 3.67 29.95
N GLN A 238 -18.75 4.82 29.52
CA GLN A 238 -20.01 4.91 28.80
C GLN A 238 -19.85 5.38 27.36
N ASP A 239 -18.93 6.31 27.11
CA ASP A 239 -18.71 6.93 25.81
C ASP A 239 -17.26 7.33 25.55
N MET A 240 -16.94 7.42 24.26
CA MET A 240 -15.83 8.24 23.76
C MET A 240 -16.41 9.60 23.35
N ASN A 241 -15.87 10.68 23.91
CA ASN A 241 -16.39 12.02 23.74
C ASN A 241 -15.40 12.92 22.97
N PHE A 242 -15.85 13.47 21.86
CA PHE A 242 -15.15 14.50 21.09
C PHE A 242 -15.72 15.86 21.45
N THR A 243 -14.87 16.76 21.94
CA THR A 243 -15.29 18.10 22.35
C THR A 243 -14.53 19.15 21.55
N VAL A 244 -15.25 20.03 20.87
CA VAL A 244 -14.71 21.16 20.12
C VAL A 244 -15.31 22.45 20.64
N THR A 245 -14.51 23.49 20.77
CA THR A 245 -14.96 24.81 21.23
C THR A 245 -14.69 25.82 20.14
N ASP A 246 -15.71 26.61 19.81
CA ASP A 246 -15.65 27.70 18.84
C ASP A 246 -16.19 29.00 19.47
N ASP A 247 -16.33 30.06 18.66
CA ASP A 247 -16.87 31.35 19.12
C ASP A 247 -18.34 31.25 19.56
N GLY A 248 -19.07 30.24 19.09
CA GLY A 248 -20.48 29.98 19.39
C GLY A 248 -20.70 29.10 20.63
N GLY A 249 -19.67 28.40 21.10
CA GLY A 249 -19.68 27.65 22.35
C GLY A 249 -18.95 26.31 22.27
N THR A 250 -19.27 25.42 23.20
CA THR A 250 -18.67 24.08 23.27
C THR A 250 -19.65 23.03 22.72
N HIS A 251 -19.19 22.26 21.75
CA HIS A 251 -19.93 21.17 21.12
C HIS A 251 -19.31 19.83 21.51
N ALA A 252 -20.16 18.87 21.90
CA ALA A 252 -19.74 17.53 22.31
C ALA A 252 -20.41 16.46 21.45
N PHE A 253 -19.63 15.50 20.96
CA PHE A 253 -20.09 14.36 20.17
C PHE A 253 -19.76 13.07 20.93
N LEU A 254 -20.80 12.37 21.36
CA LEU A 254 -20.71 11.18 22.21
C LEU A 254 -20.87 9.92 21.36
N LEU A 255 -19.81 9.11 21.30
CA LEU A 255 -19.84 7.80 20.67
C LEU A 255 -20.11 6.73 21.72
N ARG A 256 -21.22 6.01 21.53
CA ARG A 256 -21.68 4.92 22.39
C ARG A 256 -21.95 3.70 21.54
N HIS A 257 -21.82 2.53 22.15
CA HIS A 257 -22.26 1.29 21.51
C HIS A 257 -23.71 1.42 21.05
N SER A 258 -23.94 1.26 19.75
CA SER A 258 -25.24 1.47 19.12
C SER A 258 -25.39 0.52 17.93
N PRO A 259 -26.12 -0.60 18.10
CA PRO A 259 -26.37 -1.54 17.01
C PRO A 259 -27.11 -0.90 15.82
N ARG A 260 -27.94 0.12 16.08
CA ARG A 260 -28.69 0.83 15.03
C ARG A 260 -27.81 1.70 14.14
N MET A 261 -26.70 2.19 14.67
CA MET A 261 -25.75 3.03 13.95
C MET A 261 -24.50 2.25 13.53
N GLU A 262 -24.49 0.93 13.74
CA GLU A 262 -23.34 0.05 13.47
C GLU A 262 -22.07 0.56 14.18
N ILE A 263 -22.22 1.01 15.43
CA ILE A 263 -21.12 1.44 16.30
C ILE A 263 -20.89 0.36 17.35
N GLU A 264 -19.71 -0.26 17.30
CA GLU A 264 -19.23 -1.19 18.29
C GLU A 264 -18.22 -0.47 19.19
N ALA A 265 -18.50 -0.37 20.49
CA ALA A 265 -17.60 0.28 21.45
C ALA A 265 -17.23 -0.71 22.56
N SER A 266 -15.93 -0.85 22.81
CA SER A 266 -15.35 -1.55 23.96
C SER A 266 -14.66 -0.51 24.84
N LEU A 267 -15.29 -0.19 25.98
CA LEU A 267 -14.86 0.87 26.89
C LEU A 267 -14.52 0.24 28.24
N THR A 268 -13.22 0.08 28.50
CA THR A 268 -12.69 -0.67 29.65
C THR A 268 -12.02 0.23 30.69
N GLY A 269 -11.75 1.49 30.35
CA GLY A 269 -11.08 2.44 31.24
C GLY A 269 -11.47 3.90 30.98
N ILE A 270 -10.93 4.80 31.80
CA ILE A 270 -11.12 6.25 31.68
C ILE A 270 -9.86 6.85 31.08
N VAL A 271 -10.03 7.68 30.05
CA VAL A 271 -8.94 8.48 29.46
C VAL A 271 -9.29 9.96 29.62
N PRO A 272 -8.43 10.77 30.27
CA PRO A 272 -8.69 12.21 30.42
C PRO A 272 -8.72 12.92 29.05
N PRO A 273 -9.32 14.12 28.95
CA PRO A 273 -9.33 14.89 27.71
C PRO A 273 -7.92 15.16 27.18
N ARG A 274 -7.71 14.90 25.89
CA ARG A 274 -6.44 15.15 25.18
C ARG A 274 -6.69 15.93 23.89
N GLY A 275 -5.88 16.95 23.63
CA GLY A 275 -6.02 17.82 22.47
C GLY A 275 -5.42 17.23 21.20
N PHE A 276 -6.06 17.52 20.06
CA PHE A 276 -5.61 17.12 18.72
C PHE A 276 -6.02 18.18 17.68
N VAL A 277 -5.29 18.23 16.56
CA VAL A 277 -5.60 19.12 15.43
C VAL A 277 -6.63 18.46 14.50
N THR A 278 -7.72 19.18 14.22
CA THR A 278 -8.86 18.70 13.40
C THR A 278 -8.47 18.44 11.94
N GLU A 279 -7.74 19.37 11.32
CA GLU A 279 -7.37 19.30 9.90
C GLU A 279 -6.67 17.98 9.57
N LYS A 280 -5.71 17.58 10.43
CA LYS A 280 -4.95 16.36 10.21
C LYS A 280 -5.80 15.10 10.37
N LEU A 281 -6.68 15.10 11.37
CA LEU A 281 -7.61 13.99 11.58
C LEU A 281 -8.59 13.89 10.41
N TYR A 282 -9.07 15.01 9.88
CA TYR A 282 -9.93 15.05 8.70
C TYR A 282 -9.22 14.51 7.46
N SER A 283 -7.94 14.86 7.23
CA SER A 283 -7.15 14.31 6.11
C SER A 283 -7.04 12.78 6.16
N SER A 284 -6.97 12.17 7.35
CA SER A 284 -6.96 10.70 7.50
C SER A 284 -8.23 10.02 6.95
N THR A 285 -9.34 10.76 6.82
CA THR A 285 -10.62 10.21 6.37
C THR A 285 -10.70 9.97 4.86
N ARG A 286 -9.71 10.40 4.07
CA ARG A 286 -9.66 10.13 2.62
C ARG A 286 -9.61 8.64 2.28
N VAL A 287 -9.15 7.82 3.22
CA VAL A 287 -9.15 6.35 3.12
C VAL A 287 -10.57 5.77 3.06
N GLU A 288 -11.61 6.52 3.44
CA GLU A 288 -13.00 6.05 3.50
C GLU A 288 -13.49 5.34 2.24
N VAL A 289 -13.06 5.78 1.06
CA VAL A 289 -13.46 5.14 -0.21
C VAL A 289 -12.92 3.71 -0.30
N ALA A 290 -11.73 3.47 0.25
CA ALA A 290 -11.01 2.21 0.24
C ALA A 290 -11.28 1.33 1.47
N SER A 291 -12.02 1.80 2.48
CA SER A 291 -12.23 1.09 3.74
C SER A 291 -13.71 1.01 4.11
N ALA A 292 -14.15 -0.13 4.64
CA ALA A 292 -15.53 -0.27 5.11
C ALA A 292 -15.70 0.32 6.52
N THR A 293 -14.70 0.08 7.38
CA THR A 293 -14.77 0.36 8.81
C THR A 293 -13.48 1.00 9.28
N VAL A 294 -13.61 1.92 10.24
CA VAL A 294 -12.49 2.47 11.00
C VAL A 294 -12.63 2.06 12.45
N THR A 295 -11.50 1.73 13.07
CA THR A 295 -11.41 1.45 14.51
C THR A 295 -10.54 2.51 15.15
N LEU A 296 -11.11 3.25 16.09
CA LEU A 296 -10.42 4.25 16.89
C LEU A 296 -9.99 3.61 18.19
N ARG A 297 -8.71 3.72 18.54
CA ARG A 297 -8.18 3.21 19.80
C ARG A 297 -7.48 4.31 20.57
N LEU A 298 -7.78 4.37 21.86
CA LEU A 298 -7.26 5.37 22.78
C LEU A 298 -6.73 4.67 24.03
N ALA A 299 -5.43 4.80 24.26
CA ALA A 299 -4.78 4.42 25.51
C ALA A 299 -4.74 5.61 26.49
N PRO A 300 -4.62 5.38 27.81
CA PRO A 300 -4.45 6.47 28.79
C PRO A 300 -3.26 7.37 28.47
N THR A 301 -2.14 6.73 28.09
CA THR A 301 -0.88 7.37 27.72
C THR A 301 -0.43 6.71 26.41
N GLY A 302 -0.44 7.45 25.30
CA GLY A 302 -0.14 6.90 23.97
C GLY A 302 -0.87 7.65 22.85
N PRO A 303 -0.54 7.43 21.58
CA PRO A 303 -1.19 8.12 20.47
C PRO A 303 -2.69 7.76 20.36
N LEU A 304 -3.47 8.61 19.70
CA LEU A 304 -4.74 8.19 19.12
C LEU A 304 -4.43 7.30 17.91
N VAL A 305 -4.97 6.10 17.87
CA VAL A 305 -4.77 5.17 16.76
C VAL A 305 -6.04 5.08 15.93
N LEU A 306 -5.93 5.31 14.62
CA LEU A 306 -7.01 5.10 13.66
C LEU A 306 -6.60 3.96 12.74
N HIS A 307 -7.32 2.85 12.82
CA HIS A 307 -7.06 1.67 12.03
C HIS A 307 -8.16 1.47 11.00
N TYR A 308 -7.82 1.62 9.72
CA TYR A 308 -8.71 1.38 8.60
C TYR A 308 -8.41 0.02 7.99
N GLN A 309 -9.38 -0.88 8.03
CA GLN A 309 -9.32 -2.13 7.29
C GLN A 309 -9.70 -1.82 5.83
N LEU A 310 -8.77 -2.06 4.90
CA LEU A 310 -9.06 -1.85 3.47
C LEU A 310 -10.08 -2.89 3.00
N LYS A 311 -10.98 -2.47 2.11
CA LYS A 311 -12.08 -3.29 1.57
C LYS A 311 -11.49 -4.52 0.87
N LYS A 312 -12.23 -5.62 0.96
CA LYS A 312 -11.93 -6.82 0.19
C LYS A 312 -12.28 -6.58 -1.28
N ASP A 313 -11.47 -7.12 -2.17
CA ASP A 313 -11.70 -7.07 -3.61
C ASP A 313 -13.06 -7.64 -4.02
N ALA A 314 -13.54 -7.19 -5.19
CA ALA A 314 -14.80 -7.61 -5.80
C ALA A 314 -14.90 -9.14 -5.99
N ASP A 315 -13.77 -9.84 -6.10
CA ASP A 315 -13.72 -11.30 -6.26
C ASP A 315 -13.99 -12.07 -4.96
N GLY A 316 -14.06 -11.39 -3.80
CA GLY A 316 -14.34 -12.02 -2.49
C GLY A 316 -13.31 -13.06 -2.03
N LEU A 317 -12.27 -13.31 -2.83
CA LEU A 317 -11.32 -14.42 -2.71
C LEU A 317 -10.11 -14.11 -1.82
N LEU A 318 -10.03 -12.93 -1.22
CA LEU A 318 -8.90 -12.56 -0.38
C LEU A 318 -9.24 -12.43 1.11
N LYS A 319 -8.48 -13.18 1.90
CA LYS A 319 -8.22 -12.95 3.34
C LYS A 319 -7.25 -11.77 3.53
N ASN A 320 -7.38 -10.69 2.76
CA ASN A 320 -6.39 -9.62 2.81
C ASN A 320 -6.68 -8.68 3.97
N HIS A 321 -5.91 -8.88 5.04
CA HIS A 321 -5.78 -8.00 6.20
C HIS A 321 -5.00 -6.71 5.87
N SER A 322 -5.13 -6.20 4.64
CA SER A 322 -4.49 -4.96 4.23
C SER A 322 -5.12 -3.80 4.99
N HIS A 323 -4.29 -2.93 5.54
CA HIS A 323 -4.76 -1.88 6.42
C HIS A 323 -3.86 -0.65 6.33
N ILE A 324 -4.41 0.47 6.76
CA ILE A 324 -3.65 1.70 7.02
C ILE A 324 -3.98 2.18 8.43
N THR A 325 -2.92 2.45 9.18
CA THR A 325 -2.98 2.87 10.57
C THR A 325 -2.34 4.24 10.72
N PHE A 326 -3.07 5.16 11.34
CA PHE A 326 -2.58 6.48 11.72
C PHE A 326 -2.35 6.49 13.22
N TYR A 327 -1.17 6.93 13.65
CA TYR A 327 -0.80 7.15 15.03
C TYR A 327 -0.62 8.65 15.23
N MET A 328 -1.55 9.27 15.95
CA MET A 328 -1.57 10.72 16.15
C MET A 328 -1.19 11.06 17.58
N GLU A 329 -0.15 11.86 17.73
CA GLU A 329 0.25 12.41 19.03
C GLU A 329 -0.73 13.50 19.49
N SER A 330 -0.91 13.58 20.81
CA SER A 330 -1.71 14.66 21.40
C SER A 330 -0.93 15.96 21.29
N THR A 331 -1.61 17.06 20.94
CA THR A 331 -1.09 18.41 21.13
C THR A 331 -1.19 18.73 22.62
N GLN A 332 -0.09 18.55 23.36
CA GLN A 332 -0.01 19.05 24.74
C GLN A 332 0.26 20.55 24.76
#